data_AF-A0A2T2S513-F1
#
_entry.id   AF-A0A2T2S513-F1
#
_cell.length_a   1.000
_cell.length_b   1.000
_cell.length_c   1.000
_cell.angle_alpha   90.00
_cell.angle_beta   90.00
_cell.angle_gamma   90.00
#
_symmetry.space_group_name_H-M   'P 1'
#
loop_
_entity.id
_entity.type
_entity.pdbx_description
1 polymer ?
#
loop_
_entity_poly.entity_id
_entity_poly.type
_entity_poly.pdbx_seq_one_letter_code
_entity_poly.pdbx_strand_id
1 'polypeptide(L)'
;MDLTAPLDTREFSVPPFAEACLDHADDTWTEAFDHPLVHALAEGTLEADTFKFYQMQDARYLEAFADAASLLSTRCPDPDDKLWFIDAARLAIVVEGELHEGYGEQLGYGPEDIRTLKLTPNNRAYQNHMIERAQRGRLVEGVAALTPCPWLYVELGQRMEREMGDIPEDHPYAEWLAMYRDPEFNEYMDNLLERLQRFADAADKPTRTRAKTAFTTSVRYEWMFWDQAWTQQEWPV
;
A
#
# COMPACT_ATOMS: atom_id res chain seq x y z
N MET A 1 2.31 -12.29 -18.16
CA MET A 1 3.33 -12.08 -17.11
C MET A 1 2.98 -12.97 -15.94
N ASP A 2 3.93 -13.66 -15.29
CA ASP A 2 3.64 -14.38 -14.03
C ASP A 2 4.05 -13.53 -12.84
N LEU A 3 3.15 -12.63 -12.43
CA LEU A 3 3.32 -11.79 -11.25
C LEU A 3 3.05 -12.55 -9.94
N THR A 4 2.57 -13.80 -9.99
CA THR A 4 2.23 -14.59 -8.80
C THR A 4 3.42 -15.39 -8.28
N ALA A 5 4.36 -15.74 -9.17
CA ALA A 5 5.57 -16.44 -8.81
C ALA A 5 6.31 -15.74 -7.65
N PRO A 6 6.69 -16.48 -6.58
CA PRO A 6 7.40 -15.89 -5.46
C PRO A 6 8.73 -15.31 -5.93
N LEU A 7 9.13 -14.19 -5.34
CA LEU A 7 10.46 -13.63 -5.56
C LEU A 7 11.50 -14.57 -4.95
N ASP A 8 12.51 -14.95 -5.74
CA ASP A 8 13.63 -15.79 -5.29
C ASP A 8 14.42 -15.11 -4.16
N THR A 9 14.51 -13.78 -4.22
CA THR A 9 15.11 -12.91 -3.21
C THR A 9 14.35 -11.59 -3.13
N ARG A 10 14.07 -11.12 -1.90
CA ARG A 10 13.65 -9.74 -1.65
C ARG A 10 14.87 -8.87 -1.39
N GLU A 11 14.80 -7.61 -1.80
CA GLU A 11 15.88 -6.64 -1.57
C GLU A 11 15.86 -6.01 -0.17
N PHE A 12 14.84 -6.32 0.63
CA PHE A 12 14.71 -5.98 2.05
C PHE A 12 14.52 -7.25 2.90
N SER A 13 14.86 -7.14 4.18
CA SER A 13 14.79 -8.23 5.14
C SER A 13 13.36 -8.42 5.64
N VAL A 14 12.89 -9.68 5.66
CA VAL A 14 11.56 -10.04 6.19
C VAL A 14 11.72 -10.78 7.53
N PRO A 15 11.40 -10.14 8.67
CA PRO A 15 11.53 -10.77 9.99
C PRO A 15 10.46 -11.86 10.24
N PRO A 16 10.67 -12.75 11.22
CA PRO A 16 9.78 -13.89 11.47
C PRO A 16 8.31 -13.53 11.71
N PHE A 17 8.02 -12.40 12.35
CA PHE A 17 6.62 -11.98 12.55
C PHE A 17 5.98 -11.46 11.27
N ALA A 18 6.76 -10.85 10.38
CA ALA A 18 6.30 -10.42 9.06
C ALA A 18 6.03 -11.65 8.17
N GLU A 19 6.90 -12.66 8.19
CA GLU A 19 6.65 -13.96 7.56
C GLU A 19 5.36 -14.59 8.11
N ALA A 20 5.18 -14.61 9.44
CA ALA A 20 3.96 -15.13 10.05
C ALA A 20 2.69 -14.34 9.69
N CYS A 21 2.82 -13.07 9.28
CA CYS A 21 1.71 -12.28 8.74
C CYS A 21 1.38 -12.71 7.30
N LEU A 22 2.39 -12.91 6.45
CA LEU A 22 2.23 -13.47 5.10
C LEU A 22 1.59 -14.86 5.15
N ASP A 23 2.10 -15.76 5.99
CA ASP A 23 1.53 -17.11 6.20
C ASP A 23 0.06 -17.06 6.66
N HIS A 24 -0.33 -16.01 7.38
CA HIS A 24 -1.71 -15.84 7.83
C HIS A 24 -2.61 -15.22 6.76
N ALA A 25 -2.05 -14.40 5.88
CA ALA A 25 -2.74 -13.89 4.69
C ALA A 25 -2.95 -14.98 3.64
N ASP A 26 -2.10 -16.02 3.64
CA ASP A 26 -2.21 -17.19 2.77
C ASP A 26 -2.26 -16.75 1.29
N ASP A 27 -3.04 -17.45 0.46
CA ASP A 27 -3.21 -17.13 -0.96
C ASP A 27 -3.69 -15.69 -1.22
N THR A 28 -4.33 -15.01 -0.25
CA THR A 28 -4.81 -13.63 -0.45
C THR A 28 -3.68 -12.64 -0.75
N TRP A 29 -2.45 -12.88 -0.26
CA TRP A 29 -1.29 -12.06 -0.63
C TRP A 29 -0.99 -12.20 -2.12
N THR A 30 -0.94 -13.44 -2.61
CA THR A 30 -0.61 -13.77 -4.00
C THR A 30 -1.73 -13.31 -4.95
N GLU A 31 -2.99 -13.47 -4.56
CA GLU A 31 -4.16 -13.04 -5.35
C GLU A 31 -4.14 -11.54 -5.66
N ALA A 32 -3.56 -10.71 -4.78
CA ALA A 32 -3.47 -9.27 -5.01
C ALA A 32 -2.53 -8.90 -6.18
N PHE A 33 -1.56 -9.75 -6.52
CA PHE A 33 -0.70 -9.57 -7.69
C PHE A 33 -1.33 -10.14 -8.98
N ASP A 34 -2.33 -11.02 -8.87
CA ASP A 34 -2.97 -11.67 -10.01
C ASP A 34 -4.21 -10.92 -10.52
N HIS A 35 -4.51 -9.76 -9.95
CA HIS A 35 -5.69 -9.00 -10.34
C HIS A 35 -5.58 -8.46 -11.78
N PRO A 36 -6.66 -8.50 -12.61
CA PRO A 36 -6.61 -8.04 -14.00
C PRO A 36 -6.10 -6.61 -14.20
N LEU A 37 -6.44 -5.70 -13.28
CA LEU A 37 -5.92 -4.33 -13.29
C LEU A 37 -4.39 -4.29 -13.23
N VAL A 38 -3.78 -5.11 -12.37
CA VAL A 38 -2.33 -5.14 -12.16
C VAL A 38 -1.62 -5.63 -13.44
N HIS A 39 -2.14 -6.69 -14.05
CA HIS A 39 -1.63 -7.18 -15.35
C HIS A 39 -1.80 -6.14 -16.45
N ALA A 40 -2.97 -5.51 -16.57
CA ALA A 40 -3.22 -4.48 -17.58
C ALA A 40 -2.32 -3.25 -17.38
N LEU A 41 -2.00 -2.90 -16.13
CA LEU A 41 -1.06 -1.83 -15.80
C LEU A 41 0.36 -2.20 -16.23
N ALA A 42 0.82 -3.41 -15.90
CA ALA A 42 2.15 -3.90 -16.27
C ALA A 42 2.36 -4.01 -17.79
N GLU A 43 1.29 -4.34 -18.52
CA GLU A 43 1.31 -4.50 -19.98
C GLU A 43 1.04 -3.18 -20.72
N GLY A 44 0.75 -2.09 -20.01
CA GLY A 44 0.43 -0.78 -20.61
C GLY A 44 -0.90 -0.75 -21.36
N THR A 45 -1.81 -1.69 -21.06
CA THR A 45 -3.12 -1.85 -21.73
C THR A 45 -4.30 -1.39 -20.88
N LEU A 46 -4.05 -0.96 -19.65
CA LEU A 46 -5.10 -0.40 -18.78
C LEU A 46 -5.75 0.82 -19.45
N GLU A 47 -7.06 0.97 -19.30
CA GLU A 47 -7.77 2.13 -19.82
C GLU A 47 -7.42 3.38 -18.99
N ALA A 48 -7.20 4.50 -19.68
CA ALA A 48 -6.79 5.75 -19.04
C ALA A 48 -7.79 6.24 -17.97
N ASP A 49 -9.10 6.08 -18.20
CA ASP A 49 -10.14 6.44 -17.24
C ASP A 49 -10.13 5.54 -15.99
N THR A 50 -9.77 4.27 -16.14
CA THR A 50 -9.61 3.34 -15.02
C THR A 50 -8.39 3.71 -14.18
N PHE A 51 -7.27 4.04 -14.83
CA PHE A 51 -6.08 4.51 -14.13
C PHE A 51 -6.31 5.85 -13.43
N LYS A 52 -7.01 6.79 -14.09
CA LYS A 52 -7.45 8.06 -13.48
C LYS A 52 -8.30 7.82 -12.23
N PHE A 53 -9.28 6.92 -12.31
CA PHE A 53 -10.11 6.57 -11.15
C PHE A 53 -9.26 6.02 -10.00
N TYR A 54 -8.35 5.08 -10.30
CA TYR A 54 -7.41 4.52 -9.33
C TYR A 54 -6.60 5.63 -8.65
N GLN A 55 -5.93 6.48 -9.44
CA GLN A 55 -5.09 7.58 -8.95
C GLN A 55 -5.88 8.50 -8.01
N MET A 56 -7.05 8.98 -8.42
CA MET A 56 -7.83 9.90 -7.57
C MET A 56 -8.28 9.25 -6.25
N GLN A 57 -8.63 7.95 -6.26
CA GLN A 57 -8.96 7.23 -5.02
C GLN A 57 -7.72 7.02 -4.13
N ASP A 58 -6.56 6.77 -4.74
CA ASP A 58 -5.28 6.57 -4.06
C ASP A 58 -4.82 7.83 -3.33
N ALA A 59 -4.97 9.01 -3.95
CA ALA A 59 -4.75 10.31 -3.31
C ALA A 59 -5.44 10.42 -1.95
N ARG A 60 -6.75 10.12 -1.94
CA ARG A 60 -7.59 10.18 -0.74
C ARG A 60 -7.28 9.06 0.24
N TYR A 61 -6.74 7.95 -0.22
CA TYR A 61 -6.27 6.84 0.62
C TYR A 61 -4.97 7.21 1.34
N LEU A 62 -4.00 7.81 0.64
CA LEU A 62 -2.71 8.24 1.20
C LEU A 62 -2.88 9.34 2.26
N GLU A 63 -3.88 10.22 2.14
CA GLU A 63 -4.27 11.13 3.23
C GLU A 63 -4.61 10.36 4.53
N ALA A 64 -5.41 9.31 4.43
CA ALA A 64 -5.80 8.50 5.59
C ALA A 64 -4.66 7.61 6.10
N PHE A 65 -3.78 7.15 5.21
CA PHE A 65 -2.54 6.47 5.59
C PHE A 65 -1.65 7.40 6.43
N ALA A 66 -1.47 8.64 5.99
CA ALA A 66 -0.70 9.67 6.70
C ALA A 66 -1.31 10.01 8.06
N ASP A 67 -2.64 10.10 8.15
CA ASP A 67 -3.36 10.26 9.42
C ASP A 67 -3.10 9.08 10.37
N ALA A 68 -3.17 7.84 9.86
CA ALA A 68 -2.95 6.64 10.66
C ALA A 68 -1.50 6.52 11.15
N ALA A 69 -0.52 6.83 10.29
CA ALA A 69 0.89 6.90 10.67
C ALA A 69 1.12 8.00 11.73
N SER A 70 0.52 9.17 11.55
CA SER A 70 0.56 10.26 12.53
C SER A 70 -0.04 9.83 13.88
N LEU A 71 -1.16 9.11 13.90
CA LEU A 71 -1.74 8.56 15.12
C LEU A 71 -0.78 7.59 15.81
N LEU A 72 -0.14 6.68 15.07
CA LEU A 72 0.86 5.76 15.62
C LEU A 72 2.04 6.51 16.24
N SER A 73 2.54 7.57 15.60
CA SER A 73 3.63 8.39 16.12
C SER A 73 3.33 8.93 17.53
N THR A 74 2.09 9.34 17.80
CA THR A 74 1.70 9.86 19.12
C THR A 74 1.77 8.79 20.21
N ARG A 75 1.63 7.51 19.83
CA ARG A 75 1.50 6.37 20.71
C ARG A 75 2.80 5.61 20.94
N CYS A 76 3.78 5.77 20.06
CA CYS A 76 5.11 5.17 20.23
C CYS A 76 5.82 5.75 21.48
N PRO A 77 6.44 4.92 22.34
CA PRO A 77 7.18 5.40 23.50
C PRO A 77 8.59 5.90 23.14
N ASP A 78 9.20 5.30 22.11
CA ASP A 78 10.55 5.59 21.65
C ASP A 78 10.54 6.78 20.68
N PRO A 79 11.32 7.86 20.93
CA PRO A 79 11.41 9.01 20.03
C PRO A 79 11.78 8.67 18.58
N ASP A 80 12.62 7.68 18.34
CA ASP A 80 13.05 7.30 16.99
C ASP A 80 11.91 6.63 16.23
N ASP A 81 11.07 5.86 16.92
CA ASP A 81 9.83 5.33 16.35
C ASP A 81 8.82 6.46 16.07
N LYS A 82 8.74 7.48 16.92
CA LYS A 82 7.86 8.64 16.68
C LYS A 82 8.27 9.38 15.41
N LEU A 83 9.56 9.72 15.28
CA LEU A 83 10.10 10.45 14.14
C LEU A 83 9.87 9.65 12.84
N TRP A 84 10.14 8.35 12.87
CA TRP A 84 9.92 7.52 11.69
C TRP A 84 8.46 7.52 11.21
N PHE A 85 7.48 7.42 12.12
CA PHE A 85 6.07 7.49 11.72
C PHE A 85 5.64 8.88 11.24
N ILE A 86 6.27 9.96 11.73
CA ILE A 86 6.06 11.32 11.20
C ILE A 86 6.62 11.41 9.78
N ASP A 87 7.80 10.87 9.54
CA ASP A 87 8.43 10.86 8.23
C ASP A 87 7.65 9.97 7.24
N ALA A 88 7.16 8.81 7.68
CA ALA A 88 6.28 7.95 6.87
C ALA A 88 4.96 8.66 6.50
N ALA A 89 4.35 9.39 7.44
CA ALA A 89 3.17 10.20 7.16
C ALA A 89 3.46 11.31 6.14
N ARG A 90 4.62 11.98 6.28
CA ARG A 90 5.06 13.01 5.34
C ARG A 90 5.32 12.42 3.95
N LEU A 91 6.00 11.28 3.87
CA LEU A 91 6.33 10.60 2.62
C LEU A 91 5.06 10.26 1.84
N ALA A 92 4.04 9.72 2.51
CA ALA A 92 2.77 9.39 1.89
C ALA A 92 2.10 10.60 1.22
N ILE A 93 2.21 11.80 1.80
CA ILE A 93 1.66 13.05 1.23
C ILE A 93 2.54 13.62 0.11
N VAL A 94 3.87 13.50 0.23
CA VAL A 94 4.78 14.05 -0.79
C VAL A 94 4.77 13.21 -2.06
N VAL A 95 4.86 11.88 -1.94
CA VAL A 95 4.83 10.94 -3.07
C VAL A 95 3.50 11.04 -3.82
N GLU A 96 2.39 11.18 -3.08
CA GLU A 96 1.06 11.48 -3.65
C GLU A 96 1.11 12.71 -4.53
N GLY A 97 1.56 13.84 -3.99
CA GLY A 97 1.63 15.11 -4.73
C GLY A 97 2.43 15.02 -6.03
N GLU A 98 3.57 14.31 -6.02
CA GLU A 98 4.42 14.14 -7.19
C GLU A 98 3.75 13.31 -8.30
N LEU A 99 3.12 12.18 -7.95
CA LEU A 99 2.40 11.33 -8.92
C LEU A 99 1.16 12.04 -9.49
N HIS A 100 0.42 12.79 -8.65
CA HIS A 100 -0.79 13.48 -9.08
C HIS A 100 -0.54 14.74 -9.88
N GLU A 101 0.56 15.48 -9.64
CA GLU A 101 0.93 16.58 -10.54
C GLU A 101 1.20 16.07 -11.96
N GLY A 102 2.01 15.00 -12.10
CA GLY A 102 2.34 14.42 -13.39
C GLY A 102 1.12 13.84 -14.12
N TYR A 103 0.42 12.89 -13.49
CA TYR A 103 -0.73 12.25 -14.13
C TYR A 103 -1.99 13.12 -14.18
N GLY A 104 -2.14 14.10 -13.28
CA GLY A 104 -3.25 15.06 -13.30
C GLY A 104 -3.28 15.88 -14.59
N GLU A 105 -2.12 16.38 -15.01
CA GLU A 105 -1.98 17.09 -16.28
C GLU A 105 -2.30 16.19 -17.49
N GLN A 106 -1.80 14.95 -17.48
CA GLN A 106 -1.98 14.00 -18.59
C GLN A 106 -3.42 13.49 -18.71
N LEU A 107 -4.09 13.22 -17.58
CA LEU A 107 -5.42 12.58 -17.52
C LEU A 107 -6.55 13.58 -17.26
N GLY A 108 -6.23 14.88 -17.14
CA GLY A 108 -7.19 15.96 -16.99
C GLY A 108 -7.95 15.91 -15.66
N TYR A 109 -7.25 15.82 -14.54
CA TYR A 109 -7.79 16.07 -13.20
C TYR A 109 -6.83 16.94 -12.39
N GLY A 110 -7.33 17.62 -11.36
CA GLY A 110 -6.51 18.42 -10.48
C GLY A 110 -6.90 18.28 -9.00
N PRO A 111 -6.27 19.10 -8.13
CA PRO A 111 -6.49 19.04 -6.68
C PRO A 111 -7.95 19.21 -6.27
N GLU A 112 -8.73 20.00 -7.03
CA GLU A 112 -10.15 20.20 -6.76
C GLU A 112 -10.98 18.93 -6.99
N ASP A 113 -10.66 18.19 -8.05
CA ASP A 113 -11.34 16.94 -8.38
C ASP A 113 -11.04 15.87 -7.31
N ILE A 114 -9.80 15.78 -6.85
CA ILE A 114 -9.40 14.91 -5.72
C ILE A 114 -10.18 15.31 -4.46
N ARG A 115 -10.16 16.60 -4.09
CA ARG A 115 -10.80 17.09 -2.86
C ARG A 115 -12.30 16.86 -2.82
N THR A 116 -12.96 16.89 -3.98
CA THR A 116 -14.42 16.69 -4.10
C THR A 116 -14.81 15.26 -4.46
N LEU A 117 -13.82 14.37 -4.67
CA LEU A 117 -14.03 12.97 -4.99
C LEU A 117 -14.88 12.27 -3.92
N LYS A 118 -15.90 11.54 -4.38
CA LYS A 118 -16.64 10.61 -3.53
C LYS A 118 -15.81 9.33 -3.39
N LEU A 119 -15.40 9.02 -2.16
CA LEU A 119 -14.77 7.74 -1.86
C LEU A 119 -15.71 6.59 -2.21
N THR A 120 -15.16 5.51 -2.76
CA THR A 120 -15.91 4.26 -2.92
C THR A 120 -16.21 3.63 -1.56
N PRO A 121 -17.17 2.68 -1.49
CA PRO A 121 -17.36 1.84 -0.32
C PRO A 121 -16.07 1.14 0.14
N ASN A 122 -15.30 0.56 -0.79
CA ASN A 122 -14.08 -0.18 -0.47
C ASN A 122 -12.99 0.73 0.12
N ASN A 123 -12.71 1.86 -0.51
CA ASN A 123 -11.70 2.81 -0.04
C ASN A 123 -12.09 3.35 1.34
N ARG A 124 -13.34 3.79 1.52
CA ARG A 124 -13.86 4.25 2.82
C ARG A 124 -13.67 3.19 3.91
N ALA A 125 -13.95 1.92 3.61
CA ALA A 125 -13.78 0.83 4.56
C ALA A 125 -12.31 0.59 4.92
N TYR A 126 -11.41 0.65 3.94
CA TYR A 126 -9.98 0.47 4.16
C TYR A 126 -9.40 1.58 5.04
N GLN A 127 -9.71 2.84 4.74
CA GLN A 127 -9.31 3.98 5.56
C GLN A 127 -9.78 3.83 7.01
N ASN A 128 -11.06 3.46 7.20
CA ASN A 128 -11.62 3.26 8.53
C ASN A 128 -10.91 2.14 9.29
N HIS A 129 -10.53 1.05 8.63
CA HIS A 129 -9.75 -0.02 9.24
C HIS A 129 -8.38 0.45 9.70
N MET A 130 -7.61 1.15 8.85
CA MET A 130 -6.29 1.68 9.22
C MET A 130 -6.39 2.63 10.41
N ILE A 131 -7.31 3.61 10.35
CA ILE A 131 -7.51 4.60 11.41
C ILE A 131 -7.97 3.93 12.71
N GLU A 132 -8.90 2.98 12.65
CA GLU A 132 -9.38 2.27 13.83
C GLU A 132 -8.24 1.50 14.52
N ARG A 133 -7.42 0.78 13.76
CA ARG A 133 -6.29 0.01 14.31
C ARG A 133 -5.21 0.92 14.87
N ALA A 134 -4.87 2.00 14.16
CA ALA A 134 -3.92 3.01 14.62
C ALA A 134 -4.39 3.75 15.87
N GLN A 135 -5.69 4.01 16.00
CA GLN A 135 -6.25 4.75 17.14
C GLN A 135 -6.53 3.87 18.36
N ARG A 136 -7.12 2.68 18.17
CA ARG A 136 -7.69 1.85 19.24
C ARG A 136 -6.96 0.53 19.46
N GLY A 137 -6.31 -0.01 18.43
CA GLY A 137 -5.54 -1.25 18.51
C GLY A 137 -4.28 -1.11 19.36
N ARG A 138 -3.57 -2.21 19.67
CA ARG A 138 -2.18 -2.12 20.18
C ARG A 138 -1.24 -1.65 19.06
N LEU A 139 -0.04 -1.17 19.40
CA LEU A 139 0.92 -0.65 18.40
C LEU A 139 1.15 -1.64 17.25
N VAL A 140 1.44 -2.90 17.57
CA VAL A 140 1.62 -3.95 16.55
C VAL A 140 0.37 -4.17 15.68
N GLU A 141 -0.86 -3.98 16.21
CA GLU A 141 -2.09 -4.11 15.41
C GLU A 141 -2.24 -2.95 14.41
N GLY A 142 -1.89 -1.73 14.82
CA GLY A 142 -1.91 -0.57 13.94
C GLY A 142 -0.80 -0.62 12.88
N VAL A 143 0.43 -0.96 13.28
CA VAL A 143 1.54 -1.12 12.33
C VAL A 143 1.24 -2.24 11.33
N ALA A 144 0.74 -3.39 11.80
CA ALA A 144 0.35 -4.48 10.92
C ALA A 144 -0.76 -4.09 9.92
N ALA A 145 -1.69 -3.19 10.29
CA ALA A 145 -2.70 -2.69 9.38
C ALA A 145 -2.14 -1.75 8.29
N LEU A 146 -1.04 -1.04 8.56
CA LEU A 146 -0.41 -0.14 7.58
C LEU A 146 0.65 -0.87 6.72
N THR A 147 1.09 -2.06 7.14
CA THR A 147 2.23 -2.73 6.49
C THR A 147 1.96 -3.22 5.05
N PRO A 148 0.79 -3.82 4.73
CA PRO A 148 0.56 -4.38 3.41
C PRO A 148 0.68 -3.41 2.24
N CYS A 149 0.25 -2.15 2.42
CA CYS A 149 0.26 -1.16 1.35
C CYS A 149 1.67 -0.93 0.75
N PRO A 150 2.66 -0.39 1.49
CA PRO A 150 4.00 -0.19 0.93
C PRO A 150 4.66 -1.51 0.54
N TRP A 151 4.43 -2.60 1.29
CA TRP A 151 5.04 -3.88 1.00
C TRP A 151 4.57 -4.44 -0.36
N LEU A 152 3.25 -4.49 -0.58
CA LEU A 152 2.68 -5.04 -1.80
C LEU A 152 3.20 -4.29 -3.02
N TYR A 153 3.27 -2.96 -2.95
CA TYR A 153 3.71 -2.14 -4.07
C TYR A 153 5.21 -2.30 -4.37
N VAL A 154 6.07 -2.36 -3.35
CA VAL A 154 7.51 -2.64 -3.54
C VAL A 154 7.71 -4.04 -4.12
N GLU A 155 7.01 -5.06 -3.61
CA GLU A 155 7.08 -6.40 -4.21
C GLU A 155 6.53 -6.43 -5.63
N LEU A 156 5.49 -5.64 -5.93
CA LEU A 156 4.93 -5.55 -7.27
C LEU A 156 5.95 -4.94 -8.25
N GLY A 157 6.65 -3.88 -7.86
CA GLY A 157 7.73 -3.29 -8.64
C GLY A 157 8.86 -4.30 -8.93
N GLN A 158 9.30 -5.05 -7.91
CA GLN A 158 10.31 -6.10 -8.08
C GLN A 158 9.83 -7.26 -8.97
N ARG A 159 8.57 -7.67 -8.85
CA ARG A 159 7.96 -8.71 -9.71
C ARG A 159 7.86 -8.25 -11.16
N MET A 160 7.44 -7.01 -11.38
CA MET A 160 7.37 -6.41 -12.70
C MET A 160 8.76 -6.30 -13.32
N GLU A 161 9.75 -5.80 -12.58
CA GLU A 161 11.15 -5.76 -13.02
C GLU A 161 11.67 -7.13 -13.47
N ARG A 162 11.44 -8.17 -12.67
CA ARG A 162 11.84 -9.54 -13.00
C ARG A 162 11.24 -10.03 -14.32
N GLU A 163 9.98 -9.71 -14.57
CA GLU A 163 9.23 -10.24 -15.72
C GLU A 163 9.36 -9.38 -16.98
N MET A 164 9.47 -8.05 -16.83
CA MET A 164 9.49 -7.09 -17.94
C MET A 164 10.90 -6.63 -18.31
N GLY A 165 11.85 -6.66 -17.36
CA GLY A 165 13.15 -6.01 -17.50
C GLY A 165 13.02 -4.49 -17.43
N ASP A 166 13.58 -3.79 -18.42
CA ASP A 166 13.51 -2.32 -18.49
C ASP A 166 12.09 -1.84 -18.85
N ILE A 167 11.67 -0.70 -18.29
CA ILE A 167 10.39 -0.06 -18.65
C ILE A 167 10.51 0.53 -20.06
N PRO A 168 9.62 0.17 -21.02
CA PRO A 168 9.62 0.79 -22.35
C PRO A 168 9.45 2.31 -22.28
N GLU A 169 10.19 3.05 -23.10
CA GLU A 169 10.15 4.52 -23.12
C GLU A 169 8.75 5.09 -23.45
N ASP A 170 7.94 4.33 -24.19
CA ASP A 170 6.58 4.68 -24.60
C ASP A 170 5.49 4.10 -23.69
N HIS A 171 5.86 3.50 -22.55
CA HIS A 171 4.91 2.91 -21.63
C HIS A 171 4.03 4.00 -20.98
N PRO A 172 2.68 3.92 -21.08
CA PRO A 172 1.79 4.99 -20.62
C PRO A 172 1.84 5.23 -19.10
N TYR A 173 2.29 4.24 -18.34
CA TYR A 173 2.42 4.28 -16.88
C TYR A 173 3.86 4.20 -16.39
N ALA A 174 4.83 4.65 -17.20
CA ALA A 174 6.25 4.52 -16.89
C ALA A 174 6.64 5.15 -15.53
N GLU A 175 6.13 6.34 -15.22
CA GLU A 175 6.43 7.04 -13.96
C GLU A 175 5.94 6.26 -12.73
N TRP A 176 4.72 5.73 -12.79
CA TRP A 176 4.17 4.88 -11.74
C TRP A 176 5.01 3.60 -11.56
N LEU A 177 5.39 2.94 -12.66
CA LEU A 177 6.22 1.73 -12.60
C LEU A 177 7.62 2.03 -12.04
N ALA A 178 8.20 3.18 -12.39
CA ALA A 178 9.51 3.59 -11.91
C ALA A 178 9.50 3.89 -10.40
N MET A 179 8.45 4.55 -9.90
CA MET A 179 8.30 4.87 -8.47
C MET A 179 8.41 3.61 -7.60
N TYR A 180 7.66 2.56 -7.92
CA TYR A 180 7.65 1.34 -7.09
C TYR A 180 8.82 0.39 -7.36
N ARG A 181 9.70 0.74 -8.29
CA ARG A 181 11.01 0.11 -8.50
C ARG A 181 12.14 0.87 -7.83
N ASP A 182 11.87 1.99 -7.16
CA ASP A 182 12.90 2.78 -6.51
C ASP A 182 13.51 2.00 -5.33
N PRO A 183 14.82 1.69 -5.35
CA PRO A 183 15.48 1.00 -4.26
C PRO A 183 15.42 1.74 -2.93
N GLU A 184 15.14 3.04 -2.90
CA GLU A 184 14.95 3.81 -1.65
C GLU A 184 13.80 3.25 -0.80
N PHE A 185 12.78 2.65 -1.42
CA PHE A 185 11.70 2.00 -0.67
C PHE A 185 12.15 0.70 0.02
N ASN A 186 13.27 0.08 -0.36
CA ASN A 186 13.79 -1.09 0.36
C ASN A 186 14.23 -0.72 1.79
N GLU A 187 14.89 0.44 1.97
CA GLU A 187 15.28 0.92 3.30
C GLU A 187 14.04 1.29 4.13
N TYR A 188 13.02 1.88 3.50
CA TYR A 188 11.73 2.12 4.14
C TYR A 188 11.11 0.80 4.65
N MET A 189 11.14 -0.24 3.81
CA MET A 189 10.59 -1.56 4.14
C MET A 189 11.37 -2.24 5.28
N ASP A 190 12.70 -2.21 5.26
CA ASP A 190 13.52 -2.73 6.36
C ASP A 190 13.13 -2.08 7.69
N ASN A 191 13.02 -0.75 7.71
CA ASN A 191 12.66 0.01 8.90
C ASN A 191 11.24 -0.26 9.40
N LEU A 192 10.29 -0.43 8.49
CA LEU A 192 8.89 -0.74 8.83
C LEU A 192 8.77 -2.15 9.42
N LEU A 193 9.40 -3.14 8.76
CA LEU A 193 9.29 -4.53 9.18
C LEU A 193 10.07 -4.81 10.47
N GLU A 194 11.20 -4.13 10.70
CA GLU A 194 11.91 -4.18 11.99
C GLU A 194 11.00 -3.66 13.13
N ARG A 195 10.30 -2.54 12.93
CA ARG A 195 9.37 -1.99 13.92
C ARG A 195 8.18 -2.93 14.16
N LEU A 196 7.64 -3.52 13.10
CA LEU A 196 6.59 -4.53 13.20
C LEU A 196 7.05 -5.72 14.06
N GLN A 197 8.26 -6.23 13.83
CA GLN A 197 8.87 -7.30 14.62
C GLN A 197 9.05 -6.88 16.09
N ARG A 198 9.68 -5.74 16.36
CA ARG A 198 9.89 -5.21 17.72
C ARG A 198 8.58 -5.08 18.51
N PHE A 199 7.55 -4.51 17.89
CA PHE A 199 6.24 -4.37 18.55
C PHE A 199 5.53 -5.70 18.75
N ALA A 200 5.77 -6.69 17.88
CA ALA A 200 5.26 -8.04 18.06
C ALA A 200 5.95 -8.76 19.23
N ASP A 201 7.26 -8.60 19.40
CA ASP A 201 8.02 -9.18 20.52
C ASP A 201 7.57 -8.63 21.87
N ALA A 202 7.15 -7.36 21.91
CA ALA A 202 6.57 -6.73 23.11
C ALA A 202 5.10 -7.13 23.37
N ALA A 203 4.45 -7.85 22.46
CA ALA A 203 3.03 -8.14 22.52
C ALA A 203 2.72 -9.58 22.99
N ASP A 204 1.62 -9.72 23.73
CA ASP A 204 1.11 -11.04 24.10
C ASP A 204 0.60 -11.83 22.87
N LYS A 205 0.43 -13.14 23.04
CA LYS A 205 -0.02 -14.03 21.95
C LYS A 205 -1.37 -13.59 21.36
N PRO A 206 -2.42 -13.26 22.15
CA PRO A 206 -3.68 -12.78 21.59
C PRO A 206 -3.53 -11.50 20.74
N THR A 207 -2.68 -10.56 21.15
CA THR A 207 -2.43 -9.31 20.41
C THR A 207 -1.72 -9.59 19.10
N ARG A 208 -0.70 -10.46 19.11
CA ARG A 208 -0.05 -10.91 17.87
C ARG A 208 -1.02 -11.56 16.90
N THR A 209 -1.96 -12.38 17.38
CA THR A 209 -3.01 -12.96 16.53
C THR A 209 -3.89 -11.86 15.90
N ARG A 210 -4.34 -10.88 16.68
CA ARG A 210 -5.14 -9.76 16.13
C ARG A 210 -4.35 -8.91 15.13
N ALA A 211 -3.05 -8.72 15.34
CA ALA A 211 -2.19 -7.99 14.41
C ALA A 211 -2.08 -8.71 13.06
N LYS A 212 -1.90 -10.03 13.06
CA LYS A 212 -1.93 -10.83 11.82
C LYS A 212 -3.28 -10.70 11.11
N THR A 213 -4.39 -10.76 11.85
CA THR A 213 -5.72 -10.52 11.26
C THR A 213 -5.86 -9.12 10.68
N ALA A 214 -5.29 -8.09 11.32
CA ALA A 214 -5.28 -6.73 10.82
C ALA A 214 -4.48 -6.61 9.51
N PHE A 215 -3.31 -7.25 9.45
CA PHE A 215 -2.50 -7.38 8.23
C PHE A 215 -3.31 -8.05 7.11
N THR A 216 -3.85 -9.25 7.32
CA THR A 216 -4.64 -9.96 6.30
C THR A 216 -5.87 -9.17 5.85
N THR A 217 -6.49 -8.41 6.75
CA THR A 217 -7.60 -7.52 6.40
C THR A 217 -7.15 -6.42 5.45
N SER A 218 -5.99 -5.81 5.70
CA SER A 218 -5.40 -4.82 4.79
C SER A 218 -5.03 -5.44 3.44
N VAL A 219 -4.47 -6.65 3.40
CA VAL A 219 -4.20 -7.37 2.12
C VAL A 219 -5.48 -7.59 1.31
N ARG A 220 -6.59 -7.97 1.96
CA ARG A 220 -7.90 -8.06 1.29
C ARG A 220 -8.35 -6.72 0.73
N TYR A 221 -8.13 -5.65 1.50
CA TYR A 221 -8.46 -4.31 1.03
C TYR A 221 -7.58 -3.86 -0.13
N GLU A 222 -6.31 -4.24 -0.22
CA GLU A 222 -5.46 -3.99 -1.40
C GLU A 222 -6.06 -4.64 -2.65
N TRP A 223 -6.42 -5.93 -2.58
CA TRP A 223 -7.11 -6.60 -3.69
C TRP A 223 -8.40 -5.88 -4.07
N MET A 224 -9.21 -5.52 -3.07
CA MET A 224 -10.45 -4.75 -3.25
C MET A 224 -10.20 -3.33 -3.76
N PHE A 225 -9.00 -2.79 -3.57
CA PHE A 225 -8.56 -1.49 -4.06
C PHE A 225 -8.30 -1.54 -5.58
N TRP A 226 -7.73 -2.64 -6.06
CA TRP A 226 -7.65 -2.92 -7.49
C TRP A 226 -9.03 -3.13 -8.11
N ASP A 227 -9.87 -3.95 -7.46
CA ASP A 227 -11.19 -4.29 -7.97
C ASP A 227 -12.13 -3.07 -8.04
N GLN A 228 -12.07 -2.16 -7.05
CA GLN A 228 -12.89 -0.94 -7.11
C GLN A 228 -12.54 -0.07 -8.31
N ALA A 229 -11.28 -0.05 -8.76
CA ALA A 229 -10.88 0.77 -9.88
C ALA A 229 -11.27 0.07 -11.18
N TRP A 230 -10.99 -1.23 -11.27
CA TRP A 230 -11.35 -2.06 -12.42
C TRP A 230 -12.85 -2.06 -12.72
N THR A 231 -13.68 -2.08 -11.69
CA THR A 231 -15.14 -2.06 -11.80
C THR A 231 -15.74 -0.65 -11.74
N GLN A 232 -14.91 0.38 -11.55
CA GLN A 232 -15.33 1.77 -11.29
C GLN A 232 -16.40 1.85 -10.19
N GLN A 233 -16.13 1.23 -9.04
CA GLN A 233 -17.09 1.01 -7.97
C GLN A 233 -17.73 2.31 -7.48
N GLU A 234 -19.05 2.34 -7.48
CA GLU A 234 -19.84 3.38 -6.85
C GLU A 234 -20.58 2.85 -5.61
N TRP A 235 -21.19 3.76 -4.87
CA TRP A 235 -22.17 3.38 -3.86
C TRP A 235 -23.42 2.84 -4.55
N PRO A 236 -24.01 1.72 -4.10
CA PRO A 236 -25.15 1.09 -4.78
C PRO A 236 -26.49 1.79 -4.52
N VAL A 237 -26.49 3.02 -4.00
CA VAL A 237 -27.67 3.80 -3.56
C VAL A 237 -27.55 5.28 -3.90
#